data_AF-A0ABD3AGS0-F1
#
_entry.id   AF-A0ABD3AGS0-F1
#
_cell.length_a   1.000
_cell.length_b   1.000
_cell.length_c   1.000
_cell.angle_alpha   90.00
_cell.angle_beta   90.00
_cell.angle_gamma   90.00
#
_symmetry.space_group_name_H-M   'P 1'
#
loop_
_entity.id
_entity.type
_entity.pdbx_description
1 polymer ?
#
loop_
_entity_poly.entity_id
_entity_poly.type
_entity_poly.pdbx_seq_one_letter_code
_entity_poly.pdbx_strand_id
1 'polypeptide(L)'
;MGSKLTILENRTYYNIELRMWAEPSRPDHFEKIIKMKPDGSTKIKADTFHRDDRQVRPQSESVLIMVYANGGWTGKYLFPQHLMTYAKVTCDRNQHGQVILRGTRPNFNFCRLKYFSFLLGKYVGLGMIEGDI
;
A
#
# COMPACT_ATOMS: atom_id res chain seq x y z
N MET A 1 -4.62 16.21 -15.61
CA MET A 1 -4.30 15.98 -14.19
C MET A 1 -3.37 14.78 -14.10
N GLY A 2 -2.19 14.91 -13.50
CA GLY A 2 -1.21 13.82 -13.42
C GLY A 2 -1.62 12.80 -12.35
N SER A 3 -1.70 11.53 -12.70
CA SER A 3 -1.92 10.44 -11.74
C SER A 3 -0.75 10.38 -10.75
N LYS A 4 -1.02 10.45 -9.44
CA LYS A 4 0.02 10.31 -8.41
C LYS A 4 0.72 8.96 -8.56
N LEU A 5 2.05 8.97 -8.55
CA LEU A 5 2.86 7.75 -8.60
C LEU A 5 3.27 7.34 -7.20
N THR A 6 3.17 6.05 -6.92
CA THR A 6 3.59 5.43 -5.67
C THR A 6 4.61 4.33 -5.99
N ILE A 7 5.73 4.35 -5.29
CA ILE A 7 6.77 3.34 -5.45
C ILE A 7 6.42 2.16 -4.55
N LEU A 8 6.27 0.97 -5.12
CA LEU A 8 6.26 -0.25 -4.36
C LEU A 8 7.67 -0.85 -4.37
N GLU A 9 8.20 -1.17 -3.21
CA GLU A 9 9.53 -1.76 -3.08
C GLU A 9 9.43 -3.05 -2.27
N ASN A 10 10.07 -4.10 -2.76
CA ASN A 10 10.19 -5.37 -2.07
C ASN A 10 11.62 -5.50 -1.54
N ARG A 11 11.80 -5.41 -0.22
CA ARG A 11 13.08 -5.66 0.47
C ARG A 11 13.17 -7.06 1.05
N THR A 12 12.22 -7.92 0.69
CA THR A 12 12.19 -9.31 1.14
C THR A 12 12.79 -10.23 0.08
N TYR A 13 13.21 -11.42 0.52
CA TYR A 13 13.64 -12.51 -0.36
C TYR A 13 12.46 -13.26 -1.03
N TYR A 14 11.22 -12.82 -0.80
CA TYR A 14 10.03 -13.47 -1.31
C TYR A 14 9.55 -12.83 -2.61
N ASN A 15 8.90 -13.61 -3.46
CA ASN A 15 8.08 -13.05 -4.54
C ASN A 15 6.81 -12.49 -3.91
N ILE A 16 6.68 -11.16 -3.90
CA ILE A 16 5.52 -10.49 -3.33
C ILE A 16 4.48 -10.27 -4.42
N GLU A 17 3.24 -10.61 -4.12
CA GLU A 17 2.09 -10.32 -4.99
C GLU A 17 1.07 -9.45 -4.23
N LEU A 18 0.70 -8.33 -4.82
CA LEU A 18 -0.44 -7.53 -4.38
C LEU A 18 -1.64 -7.92 -5.23
N ARG A 19 -2.67 -8.47 -4.58
CA ARG A 19 -3.88 -8.95 -5.24
C ARG A 19 -5.06 -8.10 -4.83
N MET A 20 -5.71 -7.48 -5.80
CA MET A 20 -6.91 -6.67 -5.60
C MET A 20 -8.13 -7.57 -5.53
N TRP A 21 -8.81 -7.50 -4.39
CA TRP A 21 -10.13 -8.07 -4.18
C TRP A 21 -11.12 -6.92 -4.03
N ALA A 22 -12.26 -7.01 -4.71
CA ALA A 22 -13.32 -6.01 -4.66
C ALA A 22 -14.65 -6.71 -4.39
N GLU A 23 -15.39 -6.26 -3.39
CA GLU A 23 -16.74 -6.77 -3.16
C GLU A 23 -17.64 -6.51 -4.39
N PRO A 24 -18.54 -7.44 -4.80
CA PRO A 24 -18.91 -8.73 -4.19
C PRO A 24 -18.17 -9.94 -4.80
N SER A 25 -16.98 -9.74 -5.39
CA SER A 25 -16.24 -10.85 -5.99
C SER A 25 -15.89 -11.91 -4.93
N ARG A 26 -15.83 -13.18 -5.36
CA ARG A 26 -15.39 -14.25 -4.46
C ARG A 26 -13.91 -14.03 -4.10
N PRO A 27 -13.44 -14.42 -2.90
CA PRO A 27 -12.07 -14.19 -2.44
C PRO A 27 -10.99 -14.97 -3.20
N ASP A 28 -11.38 -15.88 -4.10
CA ASP A 28 -10.53 -16.57 -5.08
C ASP A 28 -10.44 -15.82 -6.43
N HIS A 29 -11.26 -14.79 -6.65
CA HIS A 29 -11.27 -13.97 -7.85
C HIS A 29 -10.62 -12.61 -7.60
N PHE A 30 -9.42 -12.43 -8.14
CA PHE A 30 -8.67 -11.18 -8.03
C PHE A 30 -8.75 -10.40 -9.34
N GLU A 31 -9.17 -9.15 -9.27
CA GLU A 31 -9.33 -8.31 -10.47
C GLU A 31 -7.98 -7.84 -11.04
N LYS A 32 -7.03 -7.58 -10.15
CA LYS A 32 -5.69 -7.08 -10.50
C LYS A 32 -4.64 -7.74 -9.64
N ILE A 33 -3.53 -8.14 -10.25
CA ILE A 33 -2.39 -8.74 -9.56
C ILE A 33 -1.12 -8.03 -10.00
N ILE A 34 -0.40 -7.45 -9.03
CA ILE A 34 0.92 -6.86 -9.25
C ILE A 34 1.95 -7.77 -8.60
N LYS A 35 2.96 -8.17 -9.36
CA LYS A 35 4.04 -9.05 -8.90
C LYS A 35 5.33 -8.28 -8.76
N MET A 36 6.01 -8.46 -7.64
CA MET A 36 7.30 -7.86 -7.33
C MET A 36 8.30 -8.97 -7.01
N LYS A 37 9.40 -8.97 -7.76
CA LYS A 37 10.53 -9.87 -7.48
C LYS A 37 11.24 -9.45 -6.18
N PRO A 38 11.98 -10.36 -5.52
CA PRO A 38 12.90 -10.02 -4.43
C PRO A 38 13.80 -8.85 -4.81
N ASP A 39 14.03 -7.93 -3.87
CA ASP A 39 14.84 -6.72 -4.04
C ASP A 39 14.41 -5.80 -5.22
N GLY A 40 13.19 -6.02 -5.73
CA GLY A 40 12.63 -5.29 -6.84
C GLY A 40 11.87 -4.05 -6.40
N SER A 41 11.81 -3.05 -7.28
CA SER A 41 10.88 -1.92 -7.12
C SER A 41 10.02 -1.75 -8.36
N THR A 42 8.79 -1.29 -8.18
CA THR A 42 7.84 -1.04 -9.26
C THR A 42 7.10 0.25 -8.98
N LYS A 43 7.09 1.14 -9.96
CA LYS A 43 6.29 2.37 -9.91
C LYS A 43 4.88 2.03 -10.36
N ILE A 44 3.91 2.31 -9.51
CA ILE A 44 2.49 2.15 -9.84
C ILE A 44 1.82 3.52 -9.79
N LYS A 45 0.82 3.71 -10.64
CA LYS A 45 -0.08 4.84 -10.47
C LYS A 45 -1.03 4.54 -9.32
N ALA A 46 -1.36 5.53 -8.52
CA ALA A 46 -2.22 5.32 -7.36
C ALA A 46 -3.66 4.92 -7.75
N ASP A 47 -4.09 5.24 -8.97
CA ASP A 47 -5.35 4.78 -9.60
C ASP A 47 -5.27 3.35 -10.15
N THR A 48 -4.10 2.67 -10.09
CA THR A 48 -3.94 1.31 -10.62
C THR A 48 -4.93 0.34 -9.98
N PHE A 49 -5.30 0.56 -8.72
CA PHE A 49 -6.26 -0.26 -7.96
C PHE A 49 -7.64 0.38 -7.84
N HIS A 50 -7.92 1.45 -8.59
CA HIS A 50 -9.29 1.86 -8.80
C HIS A 50 -9.95 0.91 -9.80
N ARG A 51 -11.22 0.59 -9.53
CA ARG A 51 -12.11 -0.04 -10.49
C ARG A 51 -12.61 1.04 -11.44
N ASP A 52 -12.70 0.74 -12.74
CA ASP A 52 -13.00 1.73 -13.78
C ASP A 52 -14.37 2.40 -13.53
N ASP A 53 -14.42 3.74 -13.51
CA ASP A 53 -15.59 4.59 -13.12
C ASP A 53 -16.81 4.44 -14.07
N ARG A 54 -16.74 3.56 -15.06
CA ARG A 54 -17.79 3.36 -16.07
C ARG A 54 -18.98 2.54 -15.58
N GLN A 55 -18.95 2.05 -14.35
CA GLN A 55 -20.11 1.42 -13.72
C GLN A 55 -20.56 2.27 -12.54
N VAL A 56 -21.61 3.07 -12.76
CA VAL A 56 -22.39 3.70 -11.71
C VAL A 56 -22.87 2.62 -10.76
N ARG A 57 -22.21 2.46 -9.60
CA ARG A 57 -22.49 1.41 -8.62
C ARG A 57 -22.29 1.90 -7.19
N PRO A 58 -22.96 1.26 -6.22
CA PRO A 58 -23.29 1.88 -4.95
C PRO A 58 -22.03 2.14 -4.12
N GLN A 59 -22.12 3.14 -3.25
CA GLN A 59 -21.07 3.65 -2.36
C GLN A 59 -20.44 2.61 -1.40
N SER A 60 -20.83 1.33 -1.49
CA SER A 60 -20.46 0.24 -0.60
C SER A 60 -19.49 -0.79 -1.21
N GLU A 61 -18.87 -0.52 -2.36
CA GLU A 61 -17.83 -1.41 -2.92
C GLU A 61 -16.51 -1.25 -2.13
N SER A 62 -16.25 -2.20 -1.22
CA SER A 62 -14.99 -2.25 -0.47
C SER A 62 -13.89 -2.92 -1.30
N VAL A 63 -12.86 -2.16 -1.66
CA VAL A 63 -11.66 -2.68 -2.33
C VAL A 63 -10.55 -2.94 -1.32
N LEU A 64 -10.02 -4.16 -1.31
CA LEU A 64 -8.88 -4.59 -0.51
C LEU A 64 -7.74 -5.05 -1.41
N ILE A 65 -6.53 -4.63 -1.08
CA ILE A 65 -5.31 -5.08 -1.74
C ILE A 65 -4.61 -6.03 -0.77
N MET A 66 -4.74 -7.33 -1.00
CA MET A 66 -4.16 -8.37 -0.18
C MET A 66 -2.70 -8.62 -0.56
N VAL A 67 -1.85 -8.86 0.44
CA VAL A 67 -0.43 -9.13 0.23
C VAL A 67 -0.14 -10.62 0.35
N TYR A 68 0.46 -11.19 -0.69
CA TYR A 68 0.88 -12.57 -0.77
C TYR A 68 2.41 -12.65 -0.90
N ALA A 69 3.01 -13.66 -0.29
CA ALA A 69 4.44 -13.95 -0.36
C ALA A 69 4.63 -15.40 -0.83
N ASN A 70 5.36 -15.59 -1.94
CA ASN A 70 5.54 -16.89 -2.59
C ASN A 70 4.21 -17.64 -2.82
N GLY A 71 3.13 -16.90 -3.13
CA GLY A 71 1.79 -17.45 -3.35
C GLY A 71 0.96 -17.71 -2.10
N GLY A 72 1.52 -17.59 -0.89
CA GLY A 72 0.80 -17.71 0.38
C GLY A 72 0.33 -16.35 0.91
N TRP A 73 -0.88 -16.31 1.49
CA TRP A 73 -1.40 -15.08 2.09
C TRP A 73 -0.62 -14.70 3.36
N THR A 74 -0.21 -13.44 3.46
CA THR A 74 0.62 -12.96 4.58
C THR A 74 -0.19 -12.46 5.79
N GLY A 75 -1.52 -12.40 5.69
CA GLY A 75 -2.36 -11.73 6.70
C GLY A 75 -2.41 -10.20 6.56
N LYS A 76 -1.61 -9.61 5.66
CA LYS A 76 -1.55 -8.16 5.46
C LYS A 76 -2.41 -7.70 4.29
N TYR A 77 -2.94 -6.49 4.40
CA TYR A 77 -3.71 -5.84 3.35
C TYR A 77 -3.50 -4.32 3.34
N LEU A 78 -3.81 -3.69 2.22
CA LEU A 78 -3.79 -2.25 2.00
C LEU A 78 -5.13 -1.82 1.42
N PHE A 79 -5.54 -0.59 1.71
CA PHE A 79 -6.60 0.07 0.95
C PHE A 79 -6.00 0.86 -0.21
N PRO A 80 -6.72 1.03 -1.33
CA PRO A 80 -6.28 1.91 -2.42
C PRO A 80 -5.92 3.33 -1.93
N GLN A 81 -6.65 3.83 -0.92
CA GLN A 81 -6.38 5.12 -0.27
C GLN A 81 -4.98 5.21 0.36
N HIS A 82 -4.41 4.10 0.83
CA HIS A 82 -3.04 4.08 1.34
C HIS A 82 -2.04 4.37 0.22
N LEU A 83 -2.25 3.79 -0.97
CA LEU A 83 -1.41 4.06 -2.14
C LEU A 83 -1.55 5.49 -2.65
N MET A 84 -2.73 6.10 -2.48
CA MET A 84 -2.93 7.52 -2.73
C MET A 84 -2.24 8.42 -1.68
N THR A 85 -2.03 7.92 -0.47
CA THR A 85 -1.43 8.71 0.62
C THR A 85 0.10 8.66 0.56
N TYR A 86 0.66 7.46 0.51
CA TYR A 86 2.10 7.25 0.55
C TYR A 86 2.78 7.53 -0.80
N ALA A 87 4.01 8.04 -0.76
CA ALA A 87 4.86 8.17 -1.95
C ALA A 87 5.59 6.85 -2.24
N LYS A 88 5.82 6.06 -1.19
CA LYS A 88 6.47 4.75 -1.27
C LYS A 88 5.84 3.79 -0.25
N VAL A 89 5.64 2.54 -0.64
CA VAL A 89 5.29 1.43 0.24
C VAL A 89 6.35 0.36 0.09
N THR A 90 7.01 0.02 1.19
CA THR A 90 8.05 -0.99 1.26
C THR A 90 7.50 -2.25 1.94
N CYS A 91 7.66 -3.38 1.29
CA CYS A 91 7.47 -4.70 1.88
C CYS A 91 8.80 -5.13 2.51
N ASP A 92 8.81 -5.30 3.83
CA ASP A 92 9.98 -5.70 4.60
C ASP A 92 9.67 -6.97 5.40
N ARG A 93 10.65 -7.49 6.11
CA ARG A 93 10.54 -8.70 6.93
C ARG A 93 10.92 -8.37 8.38
N ASN A 94 10.07 -8.75 9.33
CA ASN A 94 10.42 -8.62 10.74
C ASN A 94 11.37 -9.74 11.20
N GLN A 95 11.85 -9.64 12.44
CA GLN A 95 12.77 -10.62 13.05
C GLN A 95 12.18 -12.04 13.08
N HIS A 96 10.86 -12.19 13.07
CA HIS A 96 10.15 -13.46 13.06
C HIS A 96 9.87 -14.01 11.65
N GLY A 97 10.31 -13.29 10.61
CA GLY A 97 10.12 -13.70 9.23
C GLY A 97 8.75 -13.41 8.62
N GLN A 98 7.94 -12.62 9.29
CA GLN A 98 6.66 -12.16 8.75
C GLN A 98 6.87 -10.94 7.87
N VAL A 99 6.07 -10.85 6.80
CA VAL A 99 6.04 -9.66 5.94
C VAL A 99 5.38 -8.51 6.69
N ILE A 100 6.05 -7.36 6.71
CA ILE A 100 5.55 -6.09 7.22
C ILE A 100 5.47 -5.08 6.08
N LEU A 101 4.54 -4.14 6.18
CA LEU A 101 4.35 -3.07 5.21
C LEU A 101 4.70 -1.75 5.88
N ARG A 102 5.56 -0.97 5.22
CA ARG A 102 6.01 0.34 5.69
C ARG A 102 5.66 1.39 4.66
N GLY A 103 4.94 2.43 5.07
CA GLY A 103 4.50 3.51 4.18
C GLY A 103 5.31 4.78 4.43
N THR A 104 6.01 5.27 3.41
CA THR A 104 6.68 6.58 3.45
C THR A 104 5.79 7.62 2.81
N ARG A 105 5.41 8.65 3.56
CA ARG A 105 4.62 9.78 3.04
C ARG A 105 5.51 10.65 2.15
N PRO A 106 4.94 11.32 1.13
CA PRO A 106 5.67 12.41 0.46
C PRO A 106 6.02 13.45 1.52
N ASN A 107 7.31 13.74 1.71
CA ASN A 107 7.72 14.93 2.43
C ASN A 107 7.30 16.14 1.60
N PHE A 108 6.07 16.60 1.82
CA PHE A 108 5.68 17.95 1.46
C PHE A 108 6.43 18.89 2.43
N ASN A 109 7.71 19.11 2.17
CA ASN A 109 8.42 20.28 2.69
C ASN A 109 7.82 21.52 2.02
N PHE A 110 6.59 21.87 2.43
CA PHE A 110 6.08 23.22 2.25
C PHE A 110 6.96 24.12 3.12
N CYS A 111 7.88 24.80 2.45
CA CYS A 111 8.67 25.91 2.96
C CYS A 111 9.64 25.57 4.11
N ARG A 112 10.91 25.87 3.86
CA ARG A 112 11.83 26.46 4.84
C ARG A 112 11.23 27.75 5.43
N LEU A 113 10.14 27.68 6.18
CA LEU A 113 9.76 28.73 7.11
C LEU A 113 10.17 28.26 8.49
N LYS A 114 11.31 28.81 8.90
CA LYS A 114 11.85 28.74 10.24
C LYS A 114 10.73 28.97 11.26
N TYR A 115 10.89 28.31 12.40
CA TYR A 115 10.24 28.53 13.70
C TYR A 115 9.02 27.68 14.05
N PHE A 116 9.18 27.07 15.23
CA PHE A 116 8.22 26.50 16.17
C PHE A 116 7.85 25.00 16.08
N SER A 117 8.52 24.29 17.01
CA SER A 117 7.91 23.39 17.99
C SER A 117 7.66 21.95 17.57
N PHE A 118 8.50 21.09 18.14
CA PHE A 118 8.26 19.67 18.38
C PHE A 118 6.82 19.41 18.82
N LEU A 119 6.09 18.61 18.05
CA LEU A 119 4.91 17.91 18.56
C LEU A 119 5.03 16.42 18.18
N LEU A 120 5.45 15.64 19.17
CA LEU A 120 5.38 14.18 19.20
C LEU A 120 3.89 13.80 19.19
N GLY A 121 3.39 13.35 18.05
CA GLY A 121 2.07 12.73 17.94
C GLY A 121 2.20 11.21 17.90
N LYS A 122 2.22 10.55 19.06
CA LYS A 122 1.96 9.10 19.13
C LYS A 122 0.47 8.88 18.90
N TYR A 123 0.12 8.27 17.77
CA TYR A 123 -1.19 7.68 17.56
C TYR A 123 -1.04 6.17 17.42
N VAL A 124 -1.51 5.44 18.43
CA VAL A 124 -1.72 3.99 18.40
C VAL A 124 -3.20 3.80 18.04
N GLY A 125 -3.46 3.34 16.82
CA GLY A 125 -4.80 3.00 16.33
C GLY A 125 -4.68 1.88 15.30
N LEU A 126 -5.42 0.80 15.54
CA LEU A 126 -5.41 -0.48 14.82
C LEU A 126 -5.32 -0.33 13.28
N GLY A 127 -4.31 -0.97 12.67
CA GLY A 127 -4.25 -1.10 11.19
C GLY A 127 -2.88 -1.19 10.52
N MET A 128 -1.91 -1.94 11.07
CA MET A 128 -0.83 -2.65 10.35
C MET A 128 0.07 -1.92 9.32
N ILE A 129 0.34 -0.62 9.44
CA ILE A 129 1.48 0.01 8.75
C ILE A 129 2.35 0.69 9.81
N GLU A 130 3.55 0.16 10.03
CA GLU A 130 4.56 0.87 10.83
C GLU A 130 5.12 1.99 9.97
N GLY A 131 4.88 3.23 10.39
CA GLY A 131 5.52 4.40 9.78
C GLY A 131 6.94 4.50 10.30
N ASP A 132 7.92 4.38 9.41
CA ASP A 132 9.28 4.82 9.69
C ASP A 132 9.39 6.33 9.44
N ILE A 133 10.05 7.01 10.39
CA ILE A 133 10.43 8.43 10.39
C ILE A 133 11.54 8.67 9.37
#